data_AF-A0A2M8KEL0-F1
#
_entry.id   AF-A0A2M8KEL0-F1
#
_cell.length_a   1.000
_cell.length_b   1.000
_cell.length_c   1.000
_cell.angle_alpha   90.00
_cell.angle_beta   90.00
_cell.angle_gamma   90.00
#
_symmetry.space_group_name_H-M   'P 1'
#
loop_
_entity.id
_entity.type
_entity.pdbx_description
1 polymer ?
#
loop_
_entity_poly.entity_id
_entity_poly.type
_entity_poly.pdbx_seq_one_letter_code
_entity_poly.pdbx_strand_id
1 'polypeptide(L)'
;MPPVLIIAFFKSWMYYIKRENFNKLEWVLLEIYPPSNLGNSPKIAEAIFSGLWAVVGTGSVKFDKYWKGQYPDYYSLELVGIDGVIHFFIRTQRKYRNVVEANIYAQYSAAEIKEVPDYVDEAVPAEAPSATWDLWGTVLRLSADQSYPIRTYQSFVDITSGAEETPQFLDPLSSLMEVLNKLKPGERVVIQILIRPVGDTWKEESQKVVDDLIGKPTAKKAGGVLVQELAGWANASRAVAHHTLTGEQLEFKEDQKNSAELPSKMLYLTPGQRDSVLAIENKLSKKAYETKIQFVYLARKDVYAGPTVSSVMGVFNQFSTLNLNGLRPNKLYTTTSRYLFAVQRAIFKKRTMVKLLRGRAFWEKGYILNIEELASLWHFPTSMVKAPATPKVLSKKGEPPVSLPIE
;
A
#
# COMPACT_ATOMS: atom_id res chain seq x y z
N MET A 1 9.14 32.41 22.09
CA MET A 1 9.00 31.00 22.52
C MET A 1 10.20 30.21 22.01
N PRO A 2 10.78 29.29 22.80
CA PRO A 2 11.79 28.35 22.32
C PRO A 2 11.32 27.62 21.04
N PRO A 3 12.16 27.45 20.01
CA PRO A 3 11.79 26.78 18.75
C PRO A 3 11.17 25.38 18.96
N VAL A 4 11.60 24.68 20.01
CA VAL A 4 11.06 23.37 20.41
C VAL A 4 9.57 23.45 20.80
N LEU A 5 9.15 24.50 21.52
CA LEU A 5 7.75 24.67 21.91
C LEU A 5 6.87 24.99 20.70
N ILE A 6 7.38 25.73 19.71
CA ILE A 6 6.66 26.03 18.47
C ILE A 6 6.42 24.73 17.67
N ILE A 7 7.45 23.88 17.54
CA ILE A 7 7.32 22.58 16.87
C ILE A 7 6.35 21.66 17.63
N ALA A 8 6.44 21.61 18.95
CA ALA A 8 5.55 20.82 19.79
C ALA A 8 4.09 21.30 19.69
N PHE A 9 3.87 22.62 19.75
CA PHE A 9 2.56 23.23 19.57
C PHE A 9 1.99 22.89 18.19
N PHE A 10 2.77 23.08 17.12
CA PHE A 10 2.30 22.79 15.77
C PHE A 10 1.96 21.30 15.58
N LYS A 11 2.77 20.39 16.11
CA LYS A 11 2.45 18.94 16.09
C LYS A 11 1.18 18.62 16.86
N SER A 12 1.00 19.22 18.03
CA SER A 12 -0.19 19.03 18.87
C SER A 12 -1.45 19.59 18.20
N TRP A 13 -1.36 20.80 17.64
CA TRP A 13 -2.41 21.45 16.86
C TRP A 13 -2.83 20.60 15.65
N MET A 14 -1.85 20.15 14.86
CA MET A 14 -2.12 19.26 13.72
C MET A 14 -2.74 17.94 14.15
N TYR A 15 -2.32 17.37 15.29
CA TYR A 15 -2.93 16.15 15.84
C TYR A 15 -4.39 16.40 16.27
N TYR A 16 -4.65 17.52 16.94
CA TYR A 16 -5.98 17.91 17.39
C TYR A 16 -6.96 18.07 16.23
N ILE A 17 -6.64 18.92 15.23
CA ILE A 17 -7.58 19.16 14.12
C ILE A 17 -7.80 17.89 13.29
N LYS A 18 -6.75 17.11 13.02
CA LYS A 18 -6.89 15.84 12.30
C LYS A 18 -7.83 14.88 13.03
N ARG A 19 -7.73 14.80 14.36
CA ARG A 19 -8.59 13.96 15.18
C ARG A 19 -10.03 14.46 15.17
N GLU A 20 -10.23 15.77 15.29
CA GLU A 20 -11.54 16.39 15.22
C GLU A 20 -12.22 16.11 13.88
N ASN A 21 -11.48 16.29 12.77
CA ASN A 21 -11.97 15.97 11.44
C ASN A 21 -12.22 14.46 11.27
N PHE A 22 -11.33 13.59 11.76
CA PHE A 22 -11.50 12.13 11.71
C PHE A 22 -12.80 11.67 12.38
N ASN A 23 -13.14 12.26 13.53
CA ASN A 23 -14.35 11.91 14.27
C ASN A 23 -15.65 12.39 13.59
N LYS A 24 -15.58 13.39 12.71
CA LYS A 24 -16.72 13.88 11.93
C LYS A 24 -17.04 13.00 10.71
N LEU A 25 -16.12 12.13 10.31
CA LEU A 25 -16.30 11.26 9.16
C LEU A 25 -17.20 10.09 9.50
N GLU A 26 -18.26 9.91 8.73
CA GLU A 26 -19.10 8.73 8.81
C GLU A 26 -18.52 7.59 7.98
N TRP A 27 -18.15 6.51 8.65
CA TRP A 27 -17.60 5.30 8.04
C TRP A 27 -18.68 4.23 7.91
N VAL A 28 -18.61 3.48 6.81
CA VAL A 28 -19.43 2.30 6.55
C VAL A 28 -18.53 1.11 6.25
N LEU A 29 -18.93 -0.08 6.73
CA LEU A 29 -18.26 -1.33 6.45
C LEU A 29 -19.15 -2.16 5.53
N LEU A 30 -18.61 -2.56 4.38
CA LEU A 30 -19.30 -3.35 3.37
C LEU A 30 -18.69 -4.74 3.35
N GLU A 31 -19.49 -5.77 3.62
CA GLU A 31 -19.13 -7.16 3.37
C GLU A 31 -19.48 -7.53 1.94
N ILE A 32 -18.54 -8.16 1.25
CA ILE A 32 -18.68 -8.53 -0.16
C ILE A 32 -18.68 -10.05 -0.27
N TYR A 33 -19.77 -10.58 -0.82
CA TYR A 33 -19.92 -11.98 -1.16
C TYR A 33 -19.59 -12.16 -2.64
N PRO A 34 -18.45 -12.79 -2.99
CA PRO A 34 -18.10 -13.01 -4.38
C PRO A 34 -19.07 -14.00 -5.05
N PRO A 35 -19.31 -13.86 -6.37
CA PRO A 35 -20.14 -14.80 -7.11
C PRO A 35 -19.50 -16.20 -7.18
N SER A 36 -20.34 -17.21 -7.44
CA SER A 36 -19.86 -18.61 -7.55
C SER A 36 -19.00 -18.87 -8.79
N ASN A 37 -19.18 -18.10 -9.87
CA ASN A 37 -18.39 -18.18 -11.10
C ASN A 37 -17.46 -16.95 -11.18
N LEU A 38 -16.21 -17.12 -10.74
CA LEU A 38 -15.19 -16.07 -10.79
C LEU A 38 -14.34 -16.25 -12.05
N GLY A 39 -14.24 -15.19 -12.85
CA GLY A 39 -13.35 -15.14 -14.02
C GLY A 39 -11.87 -15.29 -13.64
N ASN A 40 -11.05 -15.74 -14.60
CA ASN A 40 -9.76 -16.36 -14.33
C ASN A 40 -8.56 -15.40 -14.13
N SER A 41 -8.73 -14.15 -13.69
CA SER A 41 -7.57 -13.26 -13.52
C SER A 41 -7.69 -12.18 -12.43
N PRO A 42 -6.63 -12.00 -11.60
CA PRO A 42 -6.50 -10.85 -10.70
C PRO A 42 -6.46 -9.49 -11.40
N LYS A 43 -6.27 -9.45 -12.73
CA LYS A 43 -6.34 -8.22 -13.53
C LYS A 43 -7.67 -7.46 -13.35
N ILE A 44 -8.74 -8.18 -13.02
CA ILE A 44 -10.05 -7.58 -12.67
C ILE A 44 -9.92 -6.64 -11.45
N ALA A 45 -9.11 -7.01 -10.45
CA ALA A 45 -8.89 -6.17 -9.28
C ALA A 45 -8.13 -4.87 -9.64
N GLU A 46 -7.25 -4.86 -10.66
CA GLU A 46 -6.63 -3.62 -11.14
C GLU A 46 -7.69 -2.61 -11.64
N ALA A 47 -8.75 -3.10 -12.29
CA ALA A 47 -9.84 -2.24 -12.75
C ALA A 47 -10.61 -1.61 -11.57
N ILE A 48 -10.88 -2.40 -10.52
CA ILE A 48 -11.48 -1.92 -9.27
C ILE A 48 -10.60 -0.82 -8.65
N PHE A 49 -9.29 -1.08 -8.50
CA PHE A 49 -8.37 -0.09 -7.95
C PHE A 49 -8.21 1.13 -8.87
N SER A 50 -8.33 1.01 -10.18
CA SER A 50 -8.32 2.17 -11.09
C SER A 50 -9.53 3.07 -10.87
N GLY A 51 -10.71 2.48 -10.60
CA GLY A 51 -11.95 3.19 -10.31
C GLY A 51 -11.98 3.83 -8.92
N LEU A 52 -11.47 3.15 -7.90
CA LEU A 52 -11.33 3.72 -6.55
C LEU A 52 -10.34 4.91 -6.51
N TRP A 53 -9.50 5.05 -7.54
CA TRP A 53 -8.51 6.14 -7.60
C TRP A 53 -9.18 7.50 -7.83
N ALA A 54 -10.45 7.53 -8.24
CA ALA A 54 -11.23 8.74 -8.47
C ALA A 54 -11.33 9.68 -7.25
N VAL A 55 -11.02 9.18 -6.04
CA VAL A 55 -11.01 9.97 -4.80
C VAL A 55 -9.74 10.84 -4.63
N VAL A 56 -8.79 10.73 -5.56
CA VAL A 56 -7.59 11.57 -5.61
C VAL A 56 -7.93 13.07 -5.58
N GLY A 57 -7.10 13.87 -4.92
CA GLY A 57 -7.29 15.33 -4.84
C GLY A 57 -8.00 15.81 -3.57
N THR A 58 -8.65 14.91 -2.82
CA THR A 58 -9.25 15.26 -1.53
C THR A 58 -8.16 15.66 -0.53
N GLY A 59 -8.28 16.84 0.10
CA GLY A 59 -7.31 17.35 1.06
C GLY A 59 -5.98 17.86 0.47
N SER A 60 -5.90 18.05 -0.86
CA SER A 60 -4.70 18.56 -1.54
C SER A 60 -4.47 20.07 -1.35
N VAL A 61 -5.49 20.82 -0.94
CA VAL A 61 -5.38 22.26 -0.69
C VAL A 61 -4.66 22.50 0.65
N LYS A 62 -3.58 23.29 0.62
CA LYS A 62 -2.76 23.58 1.81
C LYS A 62 -3.59 24.13 2.98
N PHE A 63 -4.56 25.00 2.69
CA PHE A 63 -5.46 25.54 3.70
C PHE A 63 -6.29 24.44 4.39
N ASP A 64 -6.94 23.57 3.63
CA ASP A 64 -7.75 22.49 4.18
C ASP A 64 -6.91 21.50 5.00
N LYS A 65 -5.66 21.26 4.59
CA LYS A 65 -4.72 20.40 5.32
C LYS A 65 -4.31 20.96 6.67
N TYR A 66 -3.93 22.24 6.74
CA TYR A 66 -3.35 22.85 7.94
C TYR A 66 -4.39 23.52 8.86
N TRP A 67 -5.56 23.88 8.34
CA TRP A 67 -6.61 24.58 9.08
C TRP A 67 -7.84 23.72 9.36
N LYS A 68 -8.28 22.89 8.39
CA LYS A 68 -9.40 21.95 8.57
C LYS A 68 -8.94 20.54 8.96
N GLY A 69 -7.63 20.28 8.95
CA GLY A 69 -7.05 18.97 9.24
C GLY A 69 -7.53 17.87 8.28
N GLN A 70 -7.99 18.26 7.09
CA GLN A 70 -8.37 17.31 6.06
C GLN A 70 -7.13 16.57 5.57
N TYR A 71 -7.28 15.26 5.40
CA TYR A 71 -6.25 14.39 4.86
C TYR A 71 -6.87 13.61 3.69
N PRO A 72 -6.04 13.06 2.78
CA PRO A 72 -6.56 12.30 1.65
C PRO A 72 -7.45 11.17 2.13
N ASP A 73 -8.66 11.13 1.58
CA ASP A 73 -9.60 10.05 1.86
C ASP A 73 -8.98 8.71 1.43
N TYR A 74 -9.34 7.65 2.16
CA TYR A 74 -8.74 6.35 2.01
C TYR A 74 -9.77 5.24 2.24
N TYR A 75 -9.42 4.05 1.78
CA TYR A 75 -10.20 2.82 1.91
C TYR A 75 -9.45 1.82 2.77
N SER A 76 -10.18 0.96 3.49
CA SER A 76 -9.62 -0.25 4.10
C SER A 76 -10.15 -1.46 3.35
N LEU A 77 -9.27 -2.24 2.70
CA LEU A 77 -9.62 -3.54 2.14
C LEU A 77 -9.17 -4.61 3.11
N GLU A 78 -10.09 -5.45 3.55
CA GLU A 78 -9.85 -6.38 4.64
C GLU A 78 -10.17 -7.80 4.19
N LEU A 79 -9.23 -8.69 4.45
CA LEU A 79 -9.41 -10.13 4.31
C LEU A 79 -9.35 -10.73 5.71
N VAL A 80 -10.45 -11.36 6.12
CA VAL A 80 -10.64 -11.78 7.50
C VAL A 80 -11.05 -13.25 7.54
N GLY A 81 -10.32 -14.05 8.29
CA GLY A 81 -10.76 -15.39 8.67
C GLY A 81 -11.35 -15.35 10.08
N ILE A 82 -12.62 -15.72 10.23
CA ILE A 82 -13.31 -15.82 11.52
C ILE A 82 -13.80 -17.26 11.66
N ASP A 83 -13.28 -17.99 12.65
CA ASP A 83 -13.76 -19.35 12.96
C ASP A 83 -13.74 -20.31 11.75
N GLY A 84 -12.78 -20.13 10.83
CA GLY A 84 -12.64 -20.93 9.60
C GLY A 84 -13.40 -20.39 8.39
N VAL A 85 -14.19 -19.32 8.54
CA VAL A 85 -14.95 -18.68 7.47
C VAL A 85 -14.22 -17.44 6.96
N ILE A 86 -14.13 -17.29 5.64
CA ILE A 86 -13.40 -16.19 5.00
C ILE A 86 -14.37 -15.09 4.60
N HIS A 87 -14.09 -13.86 5.04
CA HIS A 87 -14.86 -12.67 4.75
C HIS A 87 -14.00 -11.62 4.04
N PHE A 88 -14.61 -10.95 3.07
CA PHE A 88 -14.03 -9.81 2.38
C PHE A 88 -14.79 -8.56 2.81
N PHE A 89 -14.08 -7.59 3.37
CA PHE A 89 -14.68 -6.31 3.74
C PHE A 89 -14.00 -5.15 3.01
N ILE A 90 -14.78 -4.12 2.71
CA ILE A 90 -14.27 -2.81 2.33
C ILE A 90 -14.89 -1.77 3.25
N ARG A 91 -14.04 -1.05 3.99
CA ARG A 91 -14.44 0.11 4.77
C ARG A 91 -14.20 1.37 3.97
N THR A 92 -15.22 2.22 3.88
CA THR A 92 -15.15 3.50 3.19
C THR A 92 -15.97 4.56 3.92
N GLN A 93 -15.85 5.82 3.51
CA GLN A 93 -16.72 6.88 3.99
C GLN A 93 -18.09 6.77 3.33
N ARG A 94 -19.17 7.10 4.05
CA ARG A 94 -20.55 6.95 3.56
C ARG A 94 -20.78 7.60 2.20
N LYS A 95 -20.16 8.76 1.93
CA LYS A 95 -20.21 9.47 0.64
C LYS A 95 -19.64 8.70 -0.56
N TYR A 96 -18.74 7.73 -0.34
CA TYR A 96 -18.11 6.94 -1.40
C TYR A 96 -18.66 5.51 -1.51
N ARG A 97 -19.68 5.15 -0.71
CA ARG A 97 -20.33 3.84 -0.76
C ARG A 97 -20.72 3.46 -2.19
N ASN A 98 -21.45 4.34 -2.88
CA ASN A 98 -21.93 4.10 -4.24
C ASN A 98 -20.78 3.92 -5.24
N VAL A 99 -19.65 4.61 -5.02
CA VAL A 99 -18.45 4.45 -5.86
C VAL A 99 -17.85 3.07 -5.68
N VAL A 100 -17.76 2.58 -4.43
CA VAL A 100 -17.26 1.22 -4.14
C VAL A 100 -18.18 0.17 -4.75
N GLU A 101 -19.49 0.27 -4.48
CA GLU A 101 -20.48 -0.67 -5.00
C GLU A 101 -20.48 -0.72 -6.54
N ALA A 102 -20.50 0.44 -7.21
CA ALA A 102 -20.48 0.50 -8.68
C ALA A 102 -19.23 -0.14 -9.29
N ASN A 103 -18.04 0.10 -8.70
CA ASN A 103 -16.80 -0.49 -9.20
C ASN A 103 -16.73 -2.01 -8.98
N ILE A 104 -17.30 -2.52 -7.89
CA ILE A 104 -17.39 -3.97 -7.66
C ILE A 104 -18.40 -4.59 -8.64
N TYR A 105 -19.62 -4.03 -8.75
CA TYR A 105 -20.65 -4.58 -9.64
C TYR A 105 -20.27 -4.52 -11.13
N ALA A 106 -19.49 -3.51 -11.53
CA ALA A 106 -18.96 -3.42 -12.90
C ALA A 106 -18.07 -4.61 -13.29
N GLN A 107 -17.37 -5.19 -12.30
CA GLN A 107 -16.47 -6.33 -12.51
C GLN A 107 -17.11 -7.66 -12.11
N TYR A 108 -17.94 -7.66 -11.08
CA TYR A 108 -18.62 -8.81 -10.49
C TYR A 108 -20.11 -8.52 -10.38
N SER A 109 -20.82 -8.59 -11.51
CA SER A 109 -22.25 -8.27 -11.60
C SER A 109 -23.16 -9.13 -10.70
N ALA A 110 -22.71 -10.34 -10.36
CA ALA A 110 -23.43 -11.28 -9.48
C ALA A 110 -22.91 -11.31 -8.03
N ALA A 111 -22.03 -10.38 -7.64
CA ALA A 111 -21.64 -10.23 -6.23
C ALA A 111 -22.85 -9.76 -5.39
N GLU A 112 -22.83 -10.03 -4.08
CA GLU A 112 -23.77 -9.41 -3.13
C GLU A 112 -22.97 -8.54 -2.16
N ILE A 113 -23.40 -7.30 -1.93
CA ILE A 113 -22.75 -6.37 -1.00
C ILE A 113 -23.73 -6.03 0.12
N LYS A 114 -23.30 -6.18 1.37
CA LYS A 114 -24.12 -5.87 2.56
C LYS A 114 -23.38 -4.89 3.46
N GLU A 115 -24.09 -3.87 3.96
CA GLU A 115 -23.58 -3.04 5.05
C GLU A 115 -23.72 -3.82 6.36
N VAL A 116 -22.61 -3.97 7.07
CA VAL A 116 -22.52 -4.78 8.30
C VAL A 116 -21.93 -3.94 9.44
N PRO A 117 -22.28 -4.26 10.70
CA PRO A 117 -21.59 -3.67 11.84
C PRO A 117 -20.10 -4.07 11.87
N ASP A 118 -19.30 -3.29 12.59
CA ASP A 118 -17.84 -3.51 12.63
C ASP A 118 -17.47 -4.76 13.42
N TYR A 119 -17.03 -5.80 12.70
CA TYR A 119 -16.62 -7.08 13.29
C TYR A 119 -15.49 -6.94 14.33
N VAL A 120 -14.70 -5.85 14.29
CA VAL A 120 -13.62 -5.62 15.26
C VAL A 120 -14.19 -5.12 16.59
N ASP A 121 -15.24 -4.30 16.56
CA ASP A 121 -15.84 -3.73 17.76
C ASP A 121 -16.69 -4.78 18.50
N GLU A 122 -17.36 -5.66 17.77
CA GLU A 122 -18.14 -6.76 18.34
C GLU A 122 -17.28 -7.82 19.03
N ALA A 123 -16.04 -8.02 18.56
CA ALA A 123 -15.30 -9.23 18.90
C ALA A 123 -13.94 -9.04 19.56
N VAL A 124 -13.24 -7.93 19.31
CA VAL A 124 -11.96 -7.69 19.98
C VAL A 124 -12.26 -7.04 21.31
N PRO A 125 -11.90 -7.60 22.47
CA PRO A 125 -12.06 -6.90 23.74
C PRO A 125 -11.25 -5.59 23.72
N ALA A 126 -11.81 -4.49 24.22
CA ALA A 126 -11.15 -3.18 24.22
C ALA A 126 -9.80 -3.18 24.96
N GLU A 127 -9.63 -4.15 25.85
CA GLU A 127 -8.47 -4.30 26.72
C GLU A 127 -7.48 -5.39 26.25
N ALA A 128 -7.66 -5.96 25.05
CA ALA A 128 -6.76 -6.99 24.55
C ALA A 128 -5.27 -6.53 24.59
N PRO A 129 -4.37 -7.32 25.20
CA PRO A 129 -4.55 -8.69 25.68
C PRO A 129 -5.30 -8.73 27.03
N SER A 130 -6.41 -9.46 27.07
CA SER A 130 -7.25 -9.63 28.27
C SER A 130 -6.91 -10.95 28.98
N ALA A 131 -7.63 -11.29 30.04
CA ALA A 131 -7.51 -12.60 30.68
C ALA A 131 -7.79 -13.76 29.71
N THR A 132 -8.68 -13.56 28.72
CA THR A 132 -9.24 -14.61 27.85
C THR A 132 -8.68 -14.62 26.43
N TRP A 133 -8.20 -13.49 25.91
CA TRP A 133 -7.71 -13.37 24.54
C TRP A 133 -6.22 -13.06 24.49
N ASP A 134 -5.53 -13.68 23.53
CA ASP A 134 -4.17 -13.31 23.15
C ASP A 134 -4.10 -12.82 21.70
N LEU A 135 -3.13 -11.95 21.45
CA LEU A 135 -2.98 -11.24 20.19
C LEU A 135 -1.53 -11.22 19.76
N TRP A 136 -1.31 -11.58 18.50
CA TRP A 136 -0.11 -11.26 17.77
C TRP A 136 -0.43 -10.32 16.61
N GLY A 137 0.42 -9.34 16.35
CA GLY A 137 0.20 -8.49 15.18
C GLY A 137 1.44 -7.69 14.80
N THR A 138 1.43 -7.19 13.58
CA THR A 138 2.48 -6.34 13.04
C THR A 138 1.91 -5.43 11.94
N VAL A 139 2.64 -4.35 11.69
CA VAL A 139 2.48 -3.55 10.47
C VAL A 139 3.59 -4.01 9.53
N LEU A 140 3.23 -4.44 8.32
CA LEU A 140 4.23 -4.82 7.33
C LEU A 140 4.91 -3.57 6.78
N ARG A 141 6.19 -3.70 6.45
CA ARG A 141 6.98 -2.69 5.76
C ARG A 141 7.70 -3.31 4.57
N LEU A 142 8.07 -2.48 3.60
CA LEU A 142 8.96 -2.88 2.52
C LEU A 142 10.37 -3.20 3.05
N SER A 143 11.01 -4.14 2.39
CA SER A 143 12.38 -4.59 2.71
C SER A 143 13.43 -3.68 2.10
N ALA A 144 13.17 -3.19 0.89
CA ALA A 144 14.00 -2.28 0.12
C ALA A 144 13.27 -0.94 -0.14
N ASP A 145 13.88 -0.05 -0.92
CA ASP A 145 13.28 1.22 -1.32
C ASP A 145 11.93 1.03 -2.02
N GLN A 146 11.00 1.97 -1.80
CA GLN A 146 9.63 1.90 -2.33
C GLN A 146 9.54 1.92 -3.86
N SER A 147 10.60 2.36 -4.54
CA SER A 147 10.68 2.38 -6.00
C SER A 147 10.69 0.97 -6.59
N TYR A 148 11.25 -0.01 -5.89
CA TYR A 148 11.20 -1.41 -6.30
C TYR A 148 9.80 -1.98 -6.05
N PRO A 149 9.17 -2.64 -7.05
CA PRO A 149 7.89 -3.30 -6.84
C PRO A 149 8.05 -4.58 -6.00
N ILE A 150 6.96 -5.10 -5.42
CA ILE A 150 6.88 -6.50 -5.00
C ILE A 150 6.63 -7.39 -6.22
N ARG A 151 6.80 -8.71 -6.08
CA ARG A 151 6.41 -9.66 -7.13
C ARG A 151 4.89 -9.56 -7.37
N THR A 152 4.48 -9.40 -8.63
CA THR A 152 3.08 -9.23 -9.01
C THR A 152 2.48 -10.52 -9.55
N TYR A 153 1.15 -10.56 -9.71
CA TYR A 153 0.39 -11.71 -10.20
C TYR A 153 0.88 -12.21 -11.57
N GLN A 154 1.43 -11.33 -12.41
CA GLN A 154 1.98 -11.70 -13.72
C GLN A 154 3.13 -12.72 -13.59
N SER A 155 3.90 -12.66 -12.51
CA SER A 155 4.98 -13.62 -12.24
C SER A 155 4.51 -14.97 -11.69
N PHE A 156 3.21 -15.16 -11.48
CA PHE A 156 2.60 -16.42 -11.01
C PHE A 156 1.80 -17.13 -12.11
N VAL A 157 1.83 -16.59 -13.33
CA VAL A 157 1.31 -17.26 -14.52
C VAL A 157 2.37 -18.24 -14.99
N ASP A 158 2.05 -19.53 -14.99
CA ASP A 158 2.95 -20.54 -15.54
C ASP A 158 2.87 -20.52 -17.07
N ILE A 159 3.98 -20.15 -17.70
CA ILE A 159 4.12 -20.06 -19.16
C ILE A 159 4.60 -21.41 -19.74
N THR A 160 5.09 -22.32 -18.89
CA THR A 160 5.60 -23.64 -19.31
C THR A 160 4.50 -24.69 -19.45
N SER A 161 3.28 -24.40 -18.97
CA SER A 161 2.06 -25.20 -19.19
C SER A 161 1.55 -25.07 -20.65
N GLY A 162 2.45 -25.06 -21.63
CA GLY A 162 2.17 -24.92 -23.07
C GLY A 162 1.43 -26.08 -23.73
N ALA A 163 0.71 -26.90 -22.95
CA ALA A 163 -0.13 -28.00 -23.42
C ALA A 163 -1.64 -27.75 -23.23
N GLU A 164 -2.03 -26.74 -22.44
CA GLU A 164 -3.43 -26.32 -22.28
C GLU A 164 -3.64 -24.93 -22.89
N GLU A 165 -4.75 -24.71 -23.59
CA GLU A 165 -5.08 -23.46 -24.30
C GLU A 165 -5.17 -22.22 -23.39
N THR A 166 -5.13 -22.40 -22.07
CA THR A 166 -5.18 -21.32 -21.08
C THR A 166 -4.02 -21.42 -20.09
N PRO A 167 -3.17 -20.37 -19.94
CA PRO A 167 -2.05 -20.41 -19.01
C PRO A 167 -2.57 -20.53 -17.57
N GLN A 168 -2.02 -21.49 -16.82
CA GLN A 168 -2.46 -21.76 -15.46
C GLN A 168 -1.95 -20.65 -14.52
N PHE A 169 -2.87 -19.97 -13.84
CA PHE A 169 -2.54 -18.98 -12.82
C PHE A 169 -2.43 -19.67 -11.44
N LEU A 170 -1.22 -19.69 -10.89
CA LEU A 170 -0.97 -20.22 -9.54
C LEU A 170 -1.22 -19.13 -8.51
N ASP A 171 -2.47 -19.01 -8.08
CA ASP A 171 -2.90 -17.92 -7.21
C ASP A 171 -2.20 -17.97 -5.82
N PRO A 172 -1.37 -16.97 -5.46
CA PRO A 172 -0.67 -16.95 -4.18
C PRO A 172 -1.63 -16.84 -2.98
N LEU A 173 -2.83 -16.28 -3.17
CA LEU A 173 -3.84 -16.21 -2.11
C LEU A 173 -4.46 -17.58 -1.78
N SER A 174 -4.32 -18.60 -2.64
CA SER A 174 -4.79 -19.97 -2.35
C SER A 174 -4.22 -20.51 -1.05
N SER A 175 -2.92 -20.30 -0.85
CA SER A 175 -2.22 -20.72 0.37
C SER A 175 -2.74 -19.98 1.61
N LEU A 176 -3.12 -18.70 1.46
CA LEU A 176 -3.74 -17.93 2.51
C LEU A 176 -5.14 -18.46 2.83
N MET A 177 -5.97 -18.71 1.82
CA MET A 177 -7.31 -19.26 2.01
C MET A 177 -7.27 -20.59 2.76
N GLU A 178 -6.30 -21.46 2.45
CA GLU A 178 -6.13 -22.74 3.16
C GLU A 178 -5.81 -22.53 4.65
N VAL A 179 -4.94 -21.58 4.98
CA VAL A 179 -4.63 -21.22 6.37
C VAL A 179 -5.87 -20.65 7.08
N LEU A 180 -6.63 -19.78 6.41
CA LEU A 180 -7.84 -19.18 6.97
C LEU A 180 -8.95 -20.23 7.18
N ASN A 181 -9.10 -21.20 6.27
CA ASN A 181 -10.09 -22.28 6.38
C ASN A 181 -9.79 -23.26 7.53
N LYS A 182 -8.52 -23.37 7.95
CA LYS A 182 -8.09 -24.26 9.05
C LYS A 182 -8.23 -23.61 10.43
N LEU A 183 -8.66 -22.35 10.50
CA LEU A 183 -8.87 -21.67 11.78
C LEU A 183 -9.98 -22.37 12.58
N LYS A 184 -9.72 -22.57 13.86
CA LYS A 184 -10.65 -23.15 14.82
C LYS A 184 -11.61 -22.09 15.35
N PRO A 185 -12.77 -22.49 15.93
CA PRO A 185 -13.63 -21.57 16.65
C PRO A 185 -12.86 -20.84 17.76
N GLY A 186 -12.96 -19.51 17.79
CA GLY A 186 -12.22 -18.64 18.69
C GLY A 186 -10.88 -18.14 18.13
N GLU A 187 -10.52 -18.49 16.89
CA GLU A 187 -9.38 -17.94 16.17
C GLU A 187 -9.82 -16.96 15.08
N ARG A 188 -9.06 -15.87 14.96
CA ARG A 188 -9.30 -14.81 13.98
C ARG A 188 -8.00 -14.35 13.36
N VAL A 189 -7.98 -14.29 12.04
CA VAL A 189 -6.89 -13.67 11.28
C VAL A 189 -7.47 -12.47 10.55
N VAL A 190 -6.81 -11.33 10.70
CA VAL A 190 -7.22 -10.07 10.09
C VAL A 190 -6.05 -9.50 9.30
N ILE A 191 -6.23 -9.34 7.99
CA ILE A 191 -5.31 -8.63 7.11
C ILE A 191 -6.03 -7.37 6.63
N GLN A 192 -5.56 -6.20 7.06
CA GLN A 192 -6.11 -4.90 6.65
C GLN A 192 -5.12 -4.19 5.73
N ILE A 193 -5.58 -3.80 4.55
CA ILE A 193 -4.82 -3.04 3.57
C ILE A 193 -5.47 -1.68 3.46
N LEU A 194 -4.87 -0.68 4.11
CA LEU A 194 -5.29 0.71 3.99
C LEU A 194 -4.65 1.30 2.74
N ILE A 195 -5.46 1.84 1.83
CA ILE A 195 -4.98 2.47 0.60
C ILE A 195 -5.51 3.90 0.47
N ARG A 196 -4.63 4.82 0.08
CA ARG A 196 -4.99 6.19 -0.29
C ARG A 196 -4.40 6.58 -1.64
N PRO A 197 -5.17 7.17 -2.57
CA PRO A 197 -4.64 7.61 -3.85
C PRO A 197 -3.48 8.59 -3.67
N VAL A 198 -2.42 8.45 -4.45
CA VAL A 198 -1.26 9.37 -4.45
C VAL A 198 -1.13 10.03 -5.81
N GLY A 199 -0.74 11.31 -5.82
CA GLY A 199 -0.36 12.04 -7.04
C GLY A 199 1.02 11.65 -7.56
N ASP A 200 1.62 12.47 -8.41
CA ASP A 200 2.84 12.08 -9.14
C ASP A 200 4.16 12.36 -8.39
N THR A 201 4.13 12.91 -7.17
CA THR A 201 5.35 13.32 -6.44
C THR A 201 6.34 12.18 -6.21
N TRP A 202 5.85 10.95 -6.07
CA TRP A 202 6.71 9.77 -5.85
C TRP A 202 7.40 9.31 -7.13
N LYS A 203 6.83 9.59 -8.31
CA LYS A 203 7.42 9.20 -9.59
C LYS A 203 8.76 9.87 -9.80
N GLU A 204 8.91 11.13 -9.36
CA GLU A 204 10.20 11.83 -9.41
C GLU A 204 11.27 11.18 -8.52
N GLU A 205 10.88 10.69 -7.34
CA GLU A 205 11.81 10.01 -6.43
C GLU A 205 12.27 8.67 -7.04
N SER A 206 11.33 7.90 -7.59
CA SER A 206 11.64 6.62 -8.24
C SER A 206 12.39 6.78 -9.55
N GLN A 207 12.15 7.84 -10.32
CA GLN A 207 12.92 8.11 -11.54
C GLN A 207 14.39 8.37 -11.24
N LYS A 208 14.71 9.05 -10.12
CA LYS A 208 16.11 9.23 -9.69
C LYS A 208 16.80 7.91 -9.40
N VAL A 209 16.08 6.95 -8.80
CA VAL A 209 16.61 5.61 -8.55
C VAL A 209 16.91 4.89 -9.88
N VAL A 210 16.05 5.03 -10.89
CA VAL A 210 16.30 4.49 -12.24
C VAL A 210 17.50 5.17 -12.89
N ASP A 211 17.61 6.50 -12.81
CA ASP A 211 18.72 7.26 -13.38
C ASP A 211 20.05 6.89 -12.72
N ASP A 212 20.06 6.69 -11.40
CA ASP A 212 21.21 6.20 -10.63
C ASP A 212 21.63 4.79 -11.07
N LEU A 213 20.67 3.88 -11.28
CA LEU A 213 20.93 2.52 -11.75
C LEU A 213 21.50 2.49 -13.18
N ILE A 214 20.99 3.35 -14.06
CA ILE A 214 21.47 3.49 -15.45
C ILE A 214 22.77 4.30 -15.52
N GLY A 215 23.18 4.94 -14.41
CA GLY A 215 24.37 5.78 -14.33
C GLY A 215 24.26 7.05 -15.17
N LYS A 216 23.05 7.55 -15.42
CA LYS A 216 22.85 8.91 -15.93
C LYS A 216 23.25 9.88 -14.81
N PRO A 217 24.01 10.95 -15.08
CA PRO A 217 24.29 11.95 -14.06
C PRO A 217 22.98 12.57 -13.61
N THR A 218 22.54 12.24 -12.39
CA THR A 218 21.32 12.81 -11.81
C THR A 218 21.41 14.33 -11.90
N ALA A 219 20.48 14.95 -12.63
CA ALA A 219 20.35 16.39 -12.66
C ALA A 219 19.94 16.86 -11.25
N LYS A 220 20.93 17.24 -10.44
CA LYS A 220 20.70 17.87 -9.14
C LYS A 220 19.88 19.15 -9.39
N LYS A 221 18.58 19.15 -9.05
CA LYS A 221 17.71 20.32 -9.12
C LYS A 221 18.33 21.49 -8.32
N ALA A 222 18.69 22.55 -9.05
CA ALA A 222 18.65 23.98 -8.68
C ALA A 222 19.14 24.41 -7.28
N GLY A 223 20.32 23.95 -6.86
CA GLY A 223 21.16 24.66 -5.87
C GLY A 223 22.34 25.42 -6.49
N GLY A 224 22.59 25.21 -7.79
CA GLY A 224 23.77 25.69 -8.49
C GLY A 224 23.67 27.10 -9.08
N VAL A 225 22.48 27.59 -9.39
CA VAL A 225 22.29 28.86 -10.12
C VAL A 225 22.82 30.06 -9.31
N LEU A 226 22.60 30.07 -7.99
CA LEU A 226 23.04 31.17 -7.11
C LEU A 226 24.57 31.19 -6.90
N VAL A 227 25.23 30.03 -6.96
CA VAL A 227 26.70 29.92 -6.86
C VAL A 227 27.37 30.25 -8.20
N GLN A 228 26.73 29.89 -9.32
CA GLN A 228 27.22 30.15 -10.67
C GLN A 228 27.15 31.65 -11.01
N GLU A 229 26.11 32.36 -10.56
CA GLU A 229 26.04 33.81 -10.69
C GLU A 229 27.10 34.53 -9.84
N LEU A 230 27.32 34.12 -8.58
CA LEU A 230 28.38 34.70 -7.73
C LEU A 230 29.79 34.46 -8.29
N ALA A 231 30.05 33.27 -8.85
CA ALA A 231 31.32 32.97 -9.51
C ALA A 231 31.49 33.76 -10.80
N GLY A 232 30.42 33.97 -11.57
CA GLY A 232 30.42 34.79 -12.78
C GLY A 232 30.81 36.24 -12.52
N TRP A 233 30.29 36.85 -11.45
CA TRP A 233 30.64 38.22 -11.05
C TRP A 233 32.08 38.36 -10.52
N ALA A 234 32.57 37.37 -9.77
CA ALA A 234 33.95 37.36 -9.28
C ALA A 234 35.00 37.17 -10.39
N ASN A 235 34.65 36.41 -11.44
CA ASN A 235 35.52 36.20 -12.59
C ASN A 235 35.47 37.39 -13.56
N ALA A 236 34.29 37.99 -13.76
CA ALA A 236 34.14 39.21 -14.55
C ALA A 236 34.88 40.40 -13.92
N SER A 237 34.83 40.56 -12.59
CA SER A 237 35.54 41.64 -11.90
C SER A 237 37.06 41.47 -11.93
N ARG A 238 37.57 40.22 -11.88
CA ARG A 238 39.00 39.94 -12.09
C ARG A 238 39.43 40.19 -13.54
N ALA A 239 38.63 39.81 -14.53
CA ALA A 239 38.94 40.05 -15.94
C ALA A 239 39.00 41.55 -16.27
N VAL A 240 38.05 42.33 -15.75
CA VAL A 240 38.04 43.79 -15.90
C VAL A 240 39.24 44.43 -15.19
N ALA A 241 39.56 44.01 -13.96
CA ALA A 241 40.70 44.52 -13.22
C ALA A 241 42.05 44.21 -13.91
N HIS A 242 42.22 43.00 -14.44
CA HIS A 242 43.43 42.59 -15.15
C HIS A 242 43.59 43.33 -16.49
N HIS A 243 42.51 43.49 -17.25
CA HIS A 243 42.50 44.24 -18.51
C HIS A 243 42.83 45.72 -18.30
N THR A 244 42.33 46.34 -17.22
CA THR A 244 42.68 47.72 -16.86
C THR A 244 44.12 47.90 -16.36
N LEU A 245 44.75 46.84 -15.82
CA LEU A 245 46.09 46.91 -15.23
C LEU A 245 47.22 46.49 -16.18
N THR A 246 46.97 45.59 -17.13
CA THR A 246 48.03 44.94 -17.92
C THR A 246 47.88 45.07 -19.43
N GLY A 247 46.73 45.56 -19.93
CA GLY A 247 46.53 45.81 -21.37
C GLY A 247 46.49 44.57 -22.28
N GLU A 248 46.63 43.36 -21.72
CA GLU A 248 46.53 42.09 -22.44
C GLU A 248 45.16 41.44 -22.23
N GLN A 249 44.55 40.95 -23.32
CA GLN A 249 43.35 40.14 -23.26
C GLN A 249 43.70 38.72 -22.80
N LEU A 250 43.22 38.33 -21.62
CA LEU A 250 43.24 36.94 -21.17
C LEU A 250 42.25 36.12 -22.02
N GLU A 251 42.76 35.29 -22.93
CA GLU A 251 41.96 34.28 -23.60
C GLU A 251 41.64 33.14 -22.63
N PHE A 252 40.39 33.08 -22.17
CA PHE A 252 39.87 31.90 -21.50
C PHE A 252 39.56 30.86 -22.56
N LYS A 253 40.30 29.75 -22.54
CA LYS A 253 39.89 28.52 -23.22
C LYS A 253 38.53 28.12 -22.66
N GLU A 254 37.50 28.21 -23.50
CA GLU A 254 36.25 27.49 -23.28
C GLU A 254 36.59 26.00 -23.25
N ASP A 255 36.65 25.44 -22.05
CA ASP A 255 36.50 24.00 -21.89
C ASP A 255 35.09 23.64 -22.37
N GLN A 256 35.00 23.32 -23.66
CA GLN A 256 33.90 22.52 -24.17
C GLN A 256 33.89 21.22 -23.38
N LYS A 257 33.12 21.20 -22.29
CA LYS A 257 32.54 19.98 -21.77
C LYS A 257 31.68 19.44 -22.91
N ASN A 258 32.32 18.64 -23.75
CA ASN A 258 31.65 17.61 -24.52
C ASN A 258 30.72 16.93 -23.53
N SER A 259 29.43 17.23 -23.66
CA SER A 259 28.38 16.31 -23.28
C SER A 259 28.51 15.15 -24.26
N ALA A 260 29.57 14.36 -24.09
CA ALA A 260 29.64 13.03 -24.61
C ALA A 260 28.37 12.38 -24.05
N GLU A 261 27.37 12.20 -24.91
CA GLU A 261 26.21 11.40 -24.64
C GLU A 261 26.75 10.07 -24.14
N LEU A 262 26.77 9.91 -22.81
CA LEU A 262 27.18 8.68 -22.17
C LEU A 262 26.26 7.63 -22.79
N PRO A 263 26.78 6.65 -23.55
CA PRO A 263 25.93 5.60 -24.10
C PRO A 263 25.18 5.02 -22.90
N SER A 264 23.85 5.05 -22.97
CA SER A 264 23.01 4.63 -21.86
C SER A 264 23.53 3.28 -21.36
N LYS A 265 24.01 3.21 -20.12
CA LYS A 265 24.64 1.98 -19.59
C LYS A 265 23.67 0.81 -19.50
N MET A 266 22.43 0.98 -19.92
CA MET A 266 21.43 -0.07 -20.21
C MET A 266 22.03 -1.30 -20.90
N LEU A 267 22.94 -1.11 -21.87
CA LEU A 267 23.58 -2.23 -22.57
C LEU A 267 24.60 -3.01 -21.71
N TYR A 268 25.14 -2.36 -20.67
CA TYR A 268 26.16 -2.92 -19.76
C TYR A 268 25.57 -3.35 -18.40
N LEU A 269 24.25 -3.26 -18.21
CA LEU A 269 23.60 -3.75 -17.00
C LEU A 269 23.65 -5.28 -16.95
N THR A 270 23.85 -5.82 -15.75
CA THR A 270 23.66 -7.27 -15.56
C THR A 270 22.19 -7.63 -15.81
N PRO A 271 21.86 -8.87 -16.21
CA PRO A 271 20.48 -9.27 -16.47
C PRO A 271 19.53 -8.94 -15.30
N GLY A 272 19.96 -9.19 -14.05
CA GLY A 272 19.17 -8.87 -12.86
C GLY A 272 18.94 -7.36 -12.66
N GLN A 273 19.93 -6.51 -12.95
CA GLN A 273 19.76 -5.06 -12.89
C GLN A 273 18.79 -4.56 -13.98
N ARG A 274 18.88 -5.13 -15.18
CA ARG A 274 17.96 -4.81 -16.28
C ARG A 274 16.52 -5.17 -15.90
N ASP A 275 16.30 -6.34 -15.31
CA ASP A 275 14.98 -6.78 -14.86
C ASP A 275 14.43 -5.86 -13.76
N SER A 276 15.27 -5.46 -12.79
CA SER A 276 14.88 -4.50 -11.75
C SER A 276 14.48 -3.15 -12.35
N VAL A 277 15.25 -2.62 -13.32
CA VAL A 277 14.92 -1.35 -14.01
C VAL A 277 13.58 -1.46 -14.74
N LEU A 278 13.38 -2.52 -15.53
CA LEU A 278 12.12 -2.76 -16.23
C LEU A 278 10.93 -2.87 -15.26
N ALA A 279 11.12 -3.55 -14.14
CA ALA A 279 10.09 -3.68 -13.10
C ALA A 279 9.74 -2.32 -12.47
N ILE A 280 10.73 -1.45 -12.22
CA ILE A 280 10.50 -0.10 -11.72
C ILE A 280 9.78 0.76 -12.77
N GLU A 281 10.17 0.71 -14.04
CA GLU A 281 9.48 1.43 -15.11
C GLU A 281 8.02 0.99 -15.27
N ASN A 282 7.77 -0.32 -15.22
CA ASN A 282 6.41 -0.88 -15.20
C ASN A 282 5.62 -0.36 -13.99
N LYS A 283 6.23 -0.29 -12.81
CA LYS A 283 5.60 0.29 -11.62
C LYS A 283 5.22 1.76 -11.83
N LEU A 284 6.12 2.55 -12.41
CA LEU A 284 5.93 3.98 -12.68
C LEU A 284 4.81 4.27 -13.69
N SER A 285 4.59 3.37 -14.65
CA SER A 285 3.56 3.50 -15.68
C SER A 285 2.12 3.44 -15.15
N LYS A 286 1.92 2.89 -13.94
CA LYS A 286 0.60 2.62 -13.35
C LYS A 286 0.22 3.62 -12.27
N LYS A 287 -1.08 3.74 -12.01
CA LYS A 287 -1.60 4.47 -10.84
C LYS A 287 -1.10 3.80 -9.56
N ALA A 288 -0.88 4.61 -8.52
CA ALA A 288 -0.38 4.12 -7.25
C ALA A 288 -1.13 4.67 -6.05
N TYR A 289 -1.01 3.91 -4.98
CA TYR A 289 -1.60 4.16 -3.68
C TYR A 289 -0.52 4.12 -2.62
N GLU A 290 -0.62 5.03 -1.67
CA GLU A 290 0.09 4.89 -0.43
C GLU A 290 -0.66 3.87 0.42
N THR A 291 0.07 2.86 0.85
CA THR A 291 -0.46 1.63 1.40
C THR A 291 0.11 1.39 2.79
N LYS A 292 -0.74 0.89 3.69
CA LYS A 292 -0.34 0.37 5.00
C LYS A 292 -1.04 -0.96 5.22
N ILE A 293 -0.25 -2.03 5.28
CA ILE A 293 -0.75 -3.38 5.53
C ILE A 293 -0.55 -3.74 7.00
N GLN A 294 -1.63 -4.13 7.65
CA GLN A 294 -1.65 -4.59 9.03
C GLN A 294 -2.07 -6.06 9.04
N PHE A 295 -1.36 -6.86 9.81
CA PHE A 295 -1.69 -8.26 10.01
C PHE A 295 -1.83 -8.50 11.51
N VAL A 296 -2.99 -9.02 11.91
CA VAL A 296 -3.31 -9.35 13.29
C VAL A 296 -3.87 -10.77 13.33
N TYR A 297 -3.34 -11.57 14.25
CA TYR A 297 -3.88 -12.85 14.67
C TYR A 297 -4.37 -12.72 16.11
N LEU A 298 -5.65 -12.95 16.31
CA LEU A 298 -6.33 -12.85 17.59
C LEU A 298 -6.98 -14.20 17.87
N ALA A 299 -6.68 -14.78 19.02
CA ALA A 299 -7.30 -16.04 19.42
C ALA A 299 -7.56 -16.08 20.93
N ARG A 300 -8.52 -16.90 21.34
CA ARG A 300 -8.66 -17.21 22.76
C ARG A 300 -7.42 -17.97 23.25
N LYS A 301 -7.01 -17.75 24.50
CA LYS A 301 -5.74 -18.29 25.04
C LYS A 301 -5.67 -19.81 25.04
N ASP A 302 -6.80 -20.48 25.16
CA ASP A 302 -6.96 -21.93 25.11
C ASP A 302 -6.73 -22.51 23.70
N VAL A 303 -7.04 -21.75 22.65
CA VAL A 303 -6.94 -22.18 21.25
C VAL A 303 -5.73 -21.55 20.52
N TYR A 304 -5.08 -20.57 21.12
CA TYR A 304 -4.01 -19.79 20.50
C TYR A 304 -2.88 -20.66 19.93
N ALA A 305 -2.67 -20.57 18.63
CA ALA A 305 -1.67 -21.29 17.87
C ALA A 305 -0.64 -20.32 17.28
N GLY A 306 0.52 -20.22 17.92
CA GLY A 306 1.67 -19.45 17.41
C GLY A 306 2.10 -19.78 15.96
N PRO A 307 2.09 -21.06 15.52
CA PRO A 307 2.44 -21.42 14.15
C PRO A 307 1.56 -20.80 13.06
N THR A 308 0.29 -20.48 13.36
CA THR A 308 -0.64 -19.82 12.41
C THR A 308 -0.07 -18.49 11.92
N VAL A 309 0.61 -17.74 12.80
CA VAL A 309 1.32 -16.52 12.44
C VAL A 309 2.41 -16.78 11.40
N SER A 310 3.20 -17.83 11.59
CA SER A 310 4.28 -18.20 10.66
C SER A 310 3.71 -18.64 9.31
N SER A 311 2.59 -19.35 9.29
CA SER A 311 1.90 -19.77 8.06
C SER A 311 1.44 -18.57 7.24
N VAL A 312 0.77 -17.59 7.87
CA VAL A 312 0.35 -16.36 7.18
C VAL A 312 1.55 -15.52 6.73
N MET A 313 2.60 -15.40 7.55
CA MET A 313 3.84 -14.72 7.16
C MET A 313 4.54 -15.41 5.98
N GLY A 314 4.44 -16.74 5.89
CA GLY A 314 4.93 -17.53 4.75
C GLY A 314 4.28 -17.13 3.44
N VAL A 315 2.99 -16.77 3.45
CA VAL A 315 2.29 -16.25 2.26
C VAL A 315 2.92 -14.94 1.79
N PHE A 316 3.16 -13.99 2.70
CA PHE A 316 3.76 -12.70 2.34
C PHE A 316 5.17 -12.84 1.75
N ASN A 317 5.91 -13.89 2.10
CA ASN A 317 7.23 -14.17 1.53
C ASN A 317 7.17 -14.58 0.05
N GLN A 318 6.04 -15.11 -0.44
CA GLN A 318 5.89 -15.49 -1.86
C GLN A 318 5.96 -14.26 -2.79
N PHE A 319 5.60 -13.08 -2.27
CA PHE A 319 5.69 -11.81 -2.99
C PHE A 319 7.11 -11.19 -2.94
N SER A 320 8.05 -11.80 -2.21
CA SER A 320 9.43 -11.34 -2.13
C SER A 320 10.29 -12.06 -3.17
N THR A 321 11.12 -11.30 -3.89
CA THR A 321 12.23 -11.84 -4.68
C THR A 321 13.53 -11.15 -4.29
N LEU A 322 14.68 -11.70 -4.69
CA LEU A 322 15.99 -11.13 -4.34
C LEU A 322 16.28 -9.82 -5.09
N ASN A 323 15.76 -9.68 -6.32
CA ASN A 323 16.02 -8.52 -7.19
C ASN A 323 14.95 -7.42 -7.06
N LEU A 324 13.84 -7.70 -6.38
CA LEU A 324 12.73 -6.77 -6.15
C LEU A 324 12.49 -6.56 -4.65
N ASN A 325 11.34 -5.96 -4.30
CA ASN A 325 10.97 -5.72 -2.92
C ASN A 325 10.23 -6.92 -2.31
N GLY A 326 10.00 -6.86 -1.00
CA GLY A 326 9.27 -7.87 -0.25
C GLY A 326 8.71 -7.30 1.05
N LEU A 327 7.65 -7.92 1.56
CA LEU A 327 6.96 -7.50 2.78
C LEU A 327 7.59 -8.17 4.00
N ARG A 328 7.98 -7.37 5.00
CA ARG A 328 8.52 -7.87 6.27
C ARG A 328 7.85 -7.22 7.48
N PRO A 329 7.77 -7.90 8.63
CA PRO A 329 7.25 -7.32 9.87
C PRO A 329 8.06 -6.10 10.32
N ASN A 330 7.37 -5.02 10.69
CA ASN A 330 8.02 -3.88 11.32
C ASN A 330 8.21 -4.14 12.82
N LYS A 331 9.47 -4.35 13.23
CA LYS A 331 9.87 -4.63 14.63
C LYS A 331 9.32 -3.60 15.64
N LEU A 332 9.05 -2.37 15.21
CA LEU A 332 8.46 -1.32 16.06
C LEU A 332 7.04 -1.69 16.50
N TYR A 333 6.21 -2.18 15.57
CA TYR A 333 4.81 -2.53 15.81
C TYR A 333 4.60 -4.01 16.13
N THR A 334 5.55 -4.89 15.79
CA THR A 334 5.46 -6.32 16.12
C THR A 334 5.31 -6.51 17.62
N THR A 335 4.25 -7.21 18.02
CA THR A 335 3.86 -7.40 19.43
C THR A 335 4.87 -8.18 20.28
N THR A 336 5.81 -8.88 19.64
CA THR A 336 6.94 -9.53 20.33
C THR A 336 7.98 -8.52 20.82
N SER A 337 8.49 -8.72 22.04
CA SER A 337 9.61 -7.97 22.62
C SER A 337 10.58 -8.95 23.29
N ARG A 338 11.90 -8.77 23.09
CA ARG A 338 12.96 -9.67 23.61
C ARG A 338 13.95 -8.97 24.55
N TYR A 339 13.71 -7.70 24.89
CA TYR A 339 14.64 -6.86 25.65
C TYR A 339 14.09 -6.49 27.04
N LEU A 340 14.76 -5.57 27.75
CA LEU A 340 14.29 -5.05 29.05
C LEU A 340 12.80 -4.68 29.02
N PHE A 341 12.10 -5.03 30.10
CA PHE A 341 10.65 -4.86 30.25
C PHE A 341 9.85 -5.55 29.13
N ALA A 342 10.32 -6.72 28.66
CA ALA A 342 9.73 -7.44 27.53
C ALA A 342 8.21 -7.60 27.66
N VAL A 343 7.74 -8.00 28.85
CA VAL A 343 6.32 -8.24 29.12
C VAL A 343 5.51 -6.94 29.04
N GLN A 344 5.91 -5.89 29.77
CA GLN A 344 5.17 -4.60 29.73
C GLN A 344 5.19 -3.99 28.32
N ARG A 345 6.32 -4.07 27.61
CA ARG A 345 6.44 -3.57 26.23
C ARG A 345 5.57 -4.38 25.26
N ALA A 346 5.52 -5.70 25.41
CA ALA A 346 4.64 -6.55 24.59
C ALA A 346 3.17 -6.20 24.81
N ILE A 347 2.74 -6.02 26.06
CA ILE A 347 1.36 -5.60 26.40
C ILE A 347 1.05 -4.22 25.78
N PHE A 348 1.97 -3.26 25.90
CA PHE A 348 1.81 -1.93 25.31
C PHE A 348 1.66 -2.00 23.78
N LYS A 349 2.49 -2.80 23.12
CA LYS A 349 2.42 -2.99 21.66
C LYS A 349 1.13 -3.70 21.24
N LYS A 350 0.69 -4.74 21.97
CA LYS A 350 -0.59 -5.42 21.71
C LYS A 350 -1.76 -4.45 21.82
N ARG A 351 -1.82 -3.62 22.88
CA ARG A 351 -2.83 -2.55 23.03
C ARG A 351 -2.77 -1.54 21.90
N THR A 352 -1.57 -1.16 21.46
CA THR A 352 -1.39 -0.26 20.32
C THR A 352 -1.91 -0.89 19.03
N MET A 353 -1.66 -2.17 18.82
CA MET A 353 -2.16 -2.90 17.65
C MET A 353 -3.69 -2.97 17.62
N VAL A 354 -4.34 -3.23 18.76
CA VAL A 354 -5.82 -3.20 18.86
C VAL A 354 -6.38 -1.82 18.51
N LYS A 355 -5.73 -0.75 18.99
CA LYS A 355 -6.13 0.63 18.65
C LYS A 355 -5.97 0.92 17.15
N LEU A 356 -4.89 0.43 16.54
CA LEU A 356 -4.66 0.57 15.10
C LEU A 356 -5.69 -0.21 14.29
N LEU A 357 -6.01 -1.43 14.71
CA LEU A 357 -6.97 -2.33 14.07
C LEU A 357 -8.40 -1.76 14.09
N ARG A 358 -8.84 -1.23 15.24
CA ARG A 358 -10.16 -0.59 15.38
C ARG A 358 -10.23 0.74 14.65
N GLY A 359 -9.26 1.61 14.91
CA GLY A 359 -9.26 2.95 14.34
C GLY A 359 -9.08 2.96 12.82
N ARG A 360 -8.38 1.95 12.27
CA ARG A 360 -7.96 1.87 10.86
C ARG A 360 -7.34 3.18 10.38
N ALA A 361 -6.65 3.83 11.32
CA ALA A 361 -6.21 5.20 11.23
C ALA A 361 -4.99 5.31 10.30
N PHE A 362 -5.14 5.98 9.16
CA PHE A 362 -4.04 6.18 8.22
C PHE A 362 -3.23 7.48 8.46
N TRP A 363 -2.74 7.67 9.68
CA TRP A 363 -2.13 8.94 10.11
C TRP A 363 -0.64 9.02 9.79
N GLU A 364 0.03 7.87 9.78
CA GLU A 364 1.44 7.71 9.47
C GLU A 364 1.67 7.66 7.96
N LYS A 365 2.93 7.88 7.54
CA LYS A 365 3.34 7.66 6.16
C LYS A 365 3.40 6.15 5.88
N GLY A 366 2.68 5.71 4.87
CA GLY A 366 2.76 4.36 4.32
C GLY A 366 3.90 4.27 3.29
N TYR A 367 3.87 3.19 2.51
CA TYR A 367 4.75 2.98 1.36
C TYR A 367 3.91 2.85 0.09
N ILE A 368 4.53 3.02 -1.07
CA ILE A 368 3.80 3.14 -2.32
C ILE A 368 3.75 1.80 -3.04
N LEU A 369 2.53 1.37 -3.34
CA LEU A 369 2.24 0.22 -4.19
C LEU A 369 1.41 0.67 -5.38
N ASN A 370 1.70 0.16 -6.57
CA ASN A 370 0.85 0.38 -7.73
C ASN A 370 -0.41 -0.50 -7.68
N ILE A 371 -1.33 -0.28 -8.60
CA ILE A 371 -2.57 -1.09 -8.70
C ILE A 371 -2.33 -2.57 -8.97
N GLU A 372 -1.22 -2.94 -9.62
CA GLU A 372 -0.89 -4.33 -9.92
C GLU A 372 -0.38 -5.08 -8.69
N GLU A 373 0.48 -4.45 -7.90
CA GLU A 373 0.96 -4.93 -6.60
C GLU A 373 -0.22 -5.10 -5.64
N LEU A 374 -1.15 -4.15 -5.61
CA LEU A 374 -2.37 -4.25 -4.81
C LEU A 374 -3.29 -5.37 -5.28
N ALA A 375 -3.50 -5.50 -6.59
CA ALA A 375 -4.28 -6.59 -7.19
C ALA A 375 -3.67 -7.97 -6.92
N SER A 376 -2.37 -8.05 -6.66
CA SER A 376 -1.69 -9.30 -6.29
C SER A 376 -1.88 -9.66 -4.81
N LEU A 377 -2.10 -8.66 -3.95
CA LEU A 377 -2.29 -8.82 -2.51
C LEU A 377 -3.76 -8.96 -2.12
N TRP A 378 -4.67 -8.40 -2.92
CA TRP A 378 -6.10 -8.42 -2.68
C TRP A 378 -6.85 -8.60 -4.00
N HIS A 379 -7.46 -9.77 -4.14
CA HIS A 379 -8.41 -10.13 -5.19
C HIS A 379 -9.30 -11.27 -4.69
N PHE A 380 -10.44 -11.48 -5.34
CA PHE A 380 -11.25 -12.66 -5.05
C PHE A 380 -10.59 -13.90 -5.65
N PRO A 381 -10.49 -15.01 -4.91
CA PRO A 381 -9.81 -16.22 -5.37
C PRO A 381 -10.44 -16.74 -6.66
N THR A 382 -9.62 -17.14 -7.61
CA THR A 382 -10.12 -17.68 -8.89
C THR A 382 -10.90 -18.98 -8.68
N SER A 383 -11.82 -19.30 -9.59
CA SER A 383 -12.70 -20.49 -9.53
C SER A 383 -11.96 -21.83 -9.39
N MET A 384 -10.70 -21.90 -9.83
CA MET A 384 -9.77 -23.03 -9.67
C MET A 384 -9.48 -23.33 -8.19
N VAL A 385 -9.49 -22.30 -7.34
CA VAL A 385 -9.34 -22.43 -5.90
C VAL A 385 -10.72 -22.73 -5.33
N LYS A 386 -11.04 -24.03 -5.18
CA LYS A 386 -12.18 -24.46 -4.37
C LYS A 386 -11.91 -24.05 -2.91
N ALA A 387 -12.15 -22.79 -2.56
CA ALA A 387 -12.25 -22.35 -1.18
C ALA A 387 -13.67 -22.66 -0.71
N PRO A 388 -13.91 -23.76 0.04
CA PRO A 388 -15.24 -24.19 0.42
C PRO A 388 -15.90 -23.25 1.45
N ALA A 389 -15.13 -22.45 2.18
CA ALA A 389 -15.61 -21.69 3.34
C ALA A 389 -15.75 -20.17 3.11
N THR A 390 -15.68 -19.69 1.87
CA THR A 390 -16.18 -18.34 1.56
C THR A 390 -17.69 -18.45 1.35
N PRO A 391 -18.55 -17.74 2.11
CA PRO A 391 -19.96 -17.68 1.80
C PRO A 391 -20.13 -17.11 0.39
N LYS A 392 -20.72 -17.90 -0.51
CA LYS A 392 -20.95 -17.54 -1.90
C LYS A 392 -22.43 -17.26 -2.12
N VAL A 393 -22.73 -16.42 -3.10
CA VAL A 393 -24.10 -16.24 -3.58
C VAL A 393 -24.51 -17.53 -4.32
N LEU A 394 -25.43 -18.29 -3.71
CA LEU A 394 -25.88 -19.62 -4.19
C LEU A 394 -26.84 -19.53 -5.39
N SER A 395 -27.47 -18.38 -5.62
CA SER A 395 -28.33 -18.15 -6.78
C SER A 395 -28.47 -16.65 -7.06
N LYS A 396 -28.57 -16.27 -8.34
CA LYS A 396 -29.06 -14.92 -8.69
C LYS A 396 -30.44 -14.78 -8.06
N LYS A 397 -30.67 -13.76 -7.21
CA LYS A 397 -32.04 -13.36 -6.89
C LYS A 397 -32.73 -13.13 -8.22
N GLY A 398 -33.75 -13.92 -8.53
CA GLY A 398 -34.51 -13.77 -9.77
C GLY A 398 -34.97 -12.32 -9.85
N GLU A 399 -34.71 -11.66 -10.98
CA GLU A 399 -35.34 -10.37 -11.24
C GLU A 399 -36.86 -10.60 -11.11
N PRO A 400 -37.57 -9.80 -10.31
CA PRO A 400 -39.01 -9.94 -10.24
C PRO A 400 -39.57 -9.79 -11.67
N PRO A 401 -40.44 -10.71 -12.12
CA PRO A 401 -40.96 -10.66 -13.48
C PRO A 401 -41.59 -9.29 -13.73
N VAL A 402 -41.32 -8.73 -14.91
CA VAL A 402 -41.71 -7.36 -15.31
C VAL A 402 -43.23 -7.14 -15.32
N SER A 403 -44.02 -8.20 -15.14
CA SER A 403 -45.49 -8.20 -15.09
C SER A 403 -46.03 -8.53 -13.68
N LEU A 404 -45.62 -7.79 -12.65
CA LEU A 404 -46.43 -7.71 -11.44
C LEU A 404 -47.60 -6.75 -11.70
N PRO A 405 -48.87 -7.19 -11.68
CA PRO A 405 -49.99 -6.27 -11.67
C PRO A 405 -49.88 -5.42 -10.41
N ILE A 406 -49.85 -4.11 -10.60
CA ILE A 406 -50.10 -3.17 -9.52
C ILE A 406 -51.61 -3.19 -9.32
N GLU A 407 -52.09 -3.84 -8.26
CA GLU A 407 -53.42 -3.59 -7.71
C GLU A 407 -53.39 -2.39 -6.76
#